data_AF-A0A3A4J381-F1
#
_entry.id   AF-A0A3A4J381-F1
#
_cell.length_a   1.000
_cell.length_b   1.000
_cell.length_c   1.000
_cell.angle_alpha   90.00
_cell.angle_beta   90.00
_cell.angle_gamma   90.00
#
_symmetry.space_group_name_H-M   'P 1'
#
loop_
_entity.id
_entity.type
_entity.pdbx_description
1 polymer ?
#
loop_
_entity_poly.entity_id
_entity_poly.type
_entity_poly.pdbx_seq_one_letter_code
_entity_poly.pdbx_strand_id
1 'polypeptide(L)'
;MGYEMGTKAFMNQKVKKLIELNKISRVTDGIYQCLPIPGYNISTYTIKEYFGKLLCNCQAGRKGRECSHIQAVRIYQERVEHSREVQLHIA
;
A
#
# COMPACT_ATOMS: atom_id res chain seq x y z
N MET A 1 31.14 4.39 18.02
CA MET A 1 29.71 4.69 18.31
C MET A 1 28.90 4.20 17.12
N GLY A 2 28.34 2.99 17.20
CA GLY A 2 27.54 2.39 16.13
C GLY A 2 26.06 2.61 16.43
N TYR A 3 25.39 3.37 15.59
CA TYR A 3 23.97 3.66 15.70
C TYR A 3 23.15 2.46 15.22
N GLU A 4 22.57 1.80 16.21
CA GLU A 4 21.14 1.51 16.35
C GLU A 4 20.45 0.48 15.43
N MET A 5 19.84 -0.46 16.16
CA MET A 5 18.90 -1.50 15.78
C MET A 5 17.74 -0.96 14.91
N GLY A 6 17.55 -1.56 13.73
CA GLY A 6 16.30 -1.49 12.99
C GLY A 6 15.74 -2.90 12.81
N THR A 7 14.74 -3.25 13.60
CA THR A 7 13.92 -4.45 13.40
C THR A 7 13.43 -4.49 11.96
N LYS A 8 14.04 -5.34 11.11
CA LYS A 8 13.49 -5.66 9.78
C LYS A 8 12.15 -6.33 10.00
N ALA A 9 11.08 -5.55 10.09
CA ALA A 9 9.72 -6.05 10.07
C ALA A 9 9.62 -6.96 8.84
N PHE A 10 9.23 -8.21 9.06
CA PHE A 10 9.12 -9.21 8.01
C PHE A 10 8.06 -8.76 7.00
N MET A 11 8.47 -8.02 5.97
CA MET A 11 7.56 -7.53 4.94
C MET A 11 7.02 -8.74 4.18
N ASN A 12 5.70 -8.89 4.16
CA ASN A 12 5.06 -9.97 3.45
C ASN A 12 5.46 -9.95 1.97
N GLN A 13 5.91 -11.08 1.43
CA GLN A 13 6.38 -11.18 0.03
C GLN A 13 5.36 -10.65 -0.98
N LYS A 14 4.06 -10.78 -0.70
CA LYS A 14 3.00 -10.24 -1.56
C LYS A 14 3.02 -8.71 -1.56
N VAL A 15 3.18 -8.08 -0.41
CA VAL A 15 3.28 -6.61 -0.29
C VAL A 15 4.47 -6.12 -1.09
N LYS A 16 5.63 -6.77 -0.92
CA LYS A 16 6.84 -6.44 -1.68
C LYS A 16 6.57 -6.48 -3.20
N LYS A 17 5.98 -7.57 -3.71
CA LYS A 17 5.64 -7.70 -5.14
C LYS A 17 4.62 -6.66 -5.62
N LEU A 18 3.61 -6.32 -4.81
CA LEU A 18 2.63 -5.29 -5.16
C LEU A 18 3.29 -3.94 -5.39
N ILE A 19 4.27 -3.60 -4.54
CA ILE A 19 5.01 -2.34 -4.62
C ILE A 19 6.04 -2.37 -5.75
N GLU A 20 6.86 -3.42 -5.87
CA GLU A 20 7.90 -3.55 -6.90
C GLU A 20 7.31 -3.53 -8.32
N LEU A 21 6.14 -4.12 -8.51
CA LEU A 21 5.48 -4.21 -9.81
C LEU A 21 4.47 -3.08 -10.06
N ASN A 22 4.46 -2.03 -9.22
CA ASN A 22 3.55 -0.88 -9.31
C ASN A 22 2.07 -1.30 -9.49
N LYS A 23 1.62 -2.27 -8.69
CA LYS A 23 0.25 -2.80 -8.75
C LYS A 23 -0.73 -2.03 -7.88
N ILE A 24 -0.31 -0.94 -7.26
CA ILE A 24 -1.18 -0.03 -6.50
C ILE A 24 -1.34 1.26 -7.30
N SER A 25 -2.57 1.72 -7.44
CA SER A 25 -2.89 3.01 -8.08
C SER A 25 -4.00 3.71 -7.30
N ARG A 26 -3.94 5.04 -7.25
CA ARG A 26 -5.04 5.86 -6.74
C ARG A 26 -6.02 6.12 -7.88
N VAL A 27 -7.29 5.77 -7.67
CA VAL A 27 -8.36 5.97 -8.66
C VAL A 27 -8.98 7.35 -8.49
N THR A 28 -9.28 7.72 -7.24
CA THR A 28 -9.78 9.05 -6.87
C THR A 28 -9.42 9.33 -5.40
N ASP A 29 -9.91 10.43 -4.85
CA ASP A 29 -9.70 10.78 -3.46
C ASP A 29 -10.21 9.68 -2.50
N GLY A 30 -9.35 9.23 -1.59
CA GLY A 30 -9.64 8.13 -0.67
C GLY A 30 -9.91 6.77 -1.33
N ILE A 31 -9.74 6.58 -2.64
CA ILE A 31 -10.00 5.29 -3.31
C ILE A 31 -8.77 4.81 -4.08
N TYR A 32 -8.35 3.59 -3.74
CA TYR A 32 -7.20 2.92 -4.32
C TYR A 32 -7.59 1.58 -4.93
N GLN A 33 -6.81 1.18 -5.92
CA GLN A 33 -6.96 -0.07 -6.64
C GLN A 33 -5.66 -0.85 -6.59
N CYS A 34 -5.80 -2.13 -6.24
CA CYS A 34 -4.75 -3.12 -6.27
C CYS A 34 -4.98 -4.04 -7.47
N LEU A 35 -4.14 -3.91 -8.49
CA LEU A 35 -4.18 -4.71 -9.70
C LEU A 35 -3.64 -6.14 -9.46
N PRO A 36 -4.05 -7.11 -10.27
CA PRO A 36 -3.54 -8.46 -10.19
C PRO A 36 -2.02 -8.53 -10.40
N ILE A 37 -1.37 -9.43 -9.65
CA ILE A 37 0.01 -9.82 -9.88
C ILE A 37 -0.02 -11.06 -10.79
N PRO A 38 0.57 -11.00 -12.01
CA PRO A 38 0.64 -12.14 -12.91
C PRO A 38 1.23 -13.37 -12.21
N GLY A 39 0.56 -14.52 -12.34
CA GLY A 39 0.99 -15.78 -11.71
C GLY A 39 0.78 -15.88 -10.20
N TYR A 40 0.13 -14.90 -9.55
CA TYR A 40 -0.14 -14.94 -8.10
C TYR A 40 -1.62 -14.74 -7.78
N ASN A 41 -2.26 -13.72 -8.36
CA ASN A 41 -3.70 -13.48 -8.22
C ASN A 41 -4.29 -12.88 -9.49
N ILE A 42 -5.56 -13.18 -9.76
CA ILE A 42 -6.30 -12.69 -10.94
C ILE A 42 -7.22 -11.51 -10.62
N SER A 43 -7.59 -11.33 -9.35
CA SER A 43 -8.57 -10.32 -8.95
C SER A 43 -7.93 -8.97 -8.70
N THR A 44 -8.61 -7.93 -9.15
CA THR A 44 -8.41 -6.55 -8.70
C THR A 44 -9.13 -6.34 -7.38
N TYR A 45 -8.47 -5.70 -6.41
CA TYR A 45 -9.08 -5.31 -5.14
C TYR A 45 -9.19 -3.80 -5.03
N THR A 46 -10.25 -3.33 -4.37
CA THR A 46 -10.47 -1.91 -4.09
C THR A 46 -10.25 -1.69 -2.60
N ILE A 47 -9.57 -0.58 -2.29
CA ILE A 47 -9.30 -0.12 -0.95
C ILE A 47 -9.88 1.30 -0.85
N LYS A 48 -10.72 1.54 0.15
CA LYS A 48 -11.34 2.84 0.41
C LYS A 48 -10.92 3.35 1.76
N GLU A 49 -10.61 4.63 1.84
CA GLU A 49 -10.44 5.33 3.10
C GLU A 49 -11.81 5.77 3.64
N TYR A 50 -12.03 5.52 4.93
CA TYR A 50 -13.25 5.86 5.63
C TYR A 50 -12.90 6.22 7.07
N PHE A 51 -13.12 7.48 7.46
CA PHE A 51 -12.76 8.02 8.77
C PHE A 51 -11.31 7.68 9.21
N GLY A 52 -10.34 7.91 8.31
CA GLY A 52 -8.92 7.65 8.57
C GLY A 52 -8.55 6.16 8.62
N LYS A 53 -9.46 5.25 8.26
CA LYS A 53 -9.20 3.81 8.18
C LYS A 53 -9.29 3.32 6.74
N LEU A 54 -8.37 2.43 6.37
CA LEU A 54 -8.39 1.77 5.07
C LEU A 54 -9.22 0.48 5.13
N LEU A 55 -10.19 0.36 4.22
CA LEU A 55 -11.10 -0.77 4.10
C LEU A 55 -10.88 -1.45 2.75
N CYS A 56 -10.49 -2.73 2.77
CA CYS A 56 -10.30 -3.52 1.55
C CYS A 56 -11.47 -4.47 1.28
N ASN A 57 -11.85 -4.60 0.01
CA ASN A 57 -12.90 -5.52 -0.42
C ASN A 57 -12.47 -7.00 -0.53
N CYS A 58 -11.22 -7.35 -0.16
CA CYS A 58 -10.76 -8.75 -0.12
C CYS A 58 -11.36 -9.50 1.08
N GLN A 59 -11.23 -10.83 1.11
CA GLN A 59 -11.81 -11.67 2.17
C GLN A 59 -11.35 -11.26 3.59
N ALA A 60 -10.06 -10.94 3.77
CA ALA A 60 -9.53 -10.50 5.07
C ALA A 60 -10.02 -9.09 5.44
N GLY A 61 -10.02 -8.16 4.48
CA GLY A 61 -10.50 -6.79 4.69
C GLY A 61 -11.99 -6.72 5.01
N ARG A 62 -12.82 -7.56 4.37
CA ARG A 62 -14.25 -7.71 4.71
C ARG A 62 -14.49 -8.21 6.13
N LYS A 63 -13.52 -8.92 6.71
CA LYS A 63 -13.53 -9.35 8.13
C LYS A 63 -12.93 -8.29 9.06
N GLY A 64 -12.66 -7.08 8.57
CA GLY A 64 -12.05 -5.99 9.34
C GLY A 64 -10.59 -6.22 9.71
N ARG A 65 -9.89 -7.14 9.03
CA ARG A 65 -8.49 -7.48 9.34
C ARG A 65 -7.53 -6.74 8.42
N GLU A 66 -6.35 -6.44 8.96
CA GLU A 66 -5.19 -6.00 8.17
C GLU A 66 -4.90 -7.04 7.06
N CYS A 67 -4.69 -6.56 5.83
CA CYS A 67 -4.34 -7.42 4.71
C CYS A 67 -3.19 -6.82 3.90
N SER A 68 -2.55 -7.64 3.08
CA SER A 68 -1.45 -7.23 2.20
C SER A 68 -1.82 -6.08 1.25
N HIS A 69 -3.08 -5.95 0.83
CA HIS A 69 -3.50 -4.83 -0.01
C HIS A 69 -3.54 -3.51 0.78
N ILE A 70 -4.00 -3.54 2.04
CA ILE A 70 -4.01 -2.36 2.91
C ILE A 70 -2.58 -1.94 3.23
N GLN A 71 -1.72 -2.89 3.60
CA GLN A 71 -0.30 -2.64 3.85
C GLN A 71 0.39 -2.01 2.63
N ALA A 72 0.12 -2.52 1.42
CA ALA A 72 0.67 -1.96 0.20
C ALA A 72 0.15 -0.54 -0.09
N VAL A 73 -1.13 -0.24 0.20
CA VAL A 73 -1.65 1.13 0.05
C VAL A 73 -0.98 2.10 1.02
N ARG A 74 -0.75 1.71 2.28
CA ARG A 74 -0.03 2.56 3.25
C ARG A 74 1.37 2.94 2.73
N ILE A 75 2.14 1.95 2.29
CA ILE A 75 3.48 2.17 1.71
C ILE A 75 3.41 3.04 0.45
N TYR A 76 2.40 2.83 -0.39
CA TYR A 76 2.18 3.66 -1.57
C TYR A 76 1.86 5.11 -1.19
N GLN A 77 1.01 5.35 -0.20
CA GLN A 77 0.68 6.69 0.31
C GLN A 77 1.96 7.40 0.80
N GLU A 78 2.75 6.75 1.66
CA GLU A 78 4.01 7.28 2.18
C GLU A 78 4.97 7.72 1.06
N ARG A 79 5.10 6.91 0.00
CA ARG A 79 5.97 7.23 -1.16
C ARG A 79 5.45 8.42 -1.98
N VAL A 80 4.14 8.51 -2.16
CA VAL A 80 3.52 9.59 -2.93
C VAL A 80 3.58 10.91 -2.17
N GLU A 81 3.32 10.90 -0.86
CA GLU A 81 3.46 12.07 0.00
C GLU A 81 4.90 12.59 0.00
N HIS A 82 5.87 11.68 0.18
CA HIS A 82 7.28 12.05 0.11
C HIS A 82 7.67 12.66 -1.24
N SER A 83 7.13 12.13 -2.35
CA SER A 83 7.40 12.67 -3.69
C SER A 83 6.78 14.06 -3.91
N ARG A 84 5.64 14.35 -3.27
CA ARG A 84 4.97 15.66 -3.33
C ARG A 84 5.70 16.72 -2.51
N GLU A 85 6.21 16.36 -1.35
CA GLU A 85 7.01 17.26 -0.51
C GLU A 85 8.32 17.65 -1.21
N VAL A 86 9.01 16.71 -1.85
CA VAL A 86 10.25 17.00 -2.58
C VAL A 86 10.02 17.98 -3.75
N GLN A 87 8.89 17.90 -4.44
CA GLN A 87 8.57 18.82 -5.55
C GLN A 87 8.27 20.26 -5.08
N LEU A 88 7.83 20.45 -3.84
CA LEU A 88 7.55 21.78 -3.27
C LEU A 88 8.82 22.51 -2.79
N HIS A 89 9.90 21.79 -2.52
CA HIS A 89 11.16 22.37 -2.00
C HIS A 89 12.18 22.75 -3.10
N ILE A 90 11.86 22.48 -4.37
CA ILE A 90 12.71 22.79 -5.54
C ILE A 90 12.15 24.00 -6.33
N ALA A 91 10.95 24.50 -5.97
CA ALA A 91 10.33 25.69 -6.53
C ALA A 91 10.64 26.94 -5.69
#